data_AF-A0A9E4MGX1-F1
#
_entry.id   AF-A0A9E4MGX1-F1
#
_cell.length_a   1.000
_cell.length_b   1.000
_cell.length_c   1.000
_cell.angle_alpha   90.00
_cell.angle_beta   90.00
_cell.angle_gamma   90.00
#
_symmetry.space_group_name_H-M   'P 1'
#
loop_
_entity.id
_entity.type
_entity.pdbx_description
1 polymer ?
#
loop_
_entity_poly.entity_id
_entity_poly.type
_entity_poly.pdbx_seq_one_letter_code
_entity_poly.pdbx_strand_id
1 'polypeptide(L)'
;MIHYRPMTMSDLGNVPIDCQGSEATVRSRIVDLGASAILAFDGEQHVGQLQFRRYDQALRSPDGIMDPSYWGDFGQASQPYLPGGTLNLFCYHVGQLEAGNARDPHYHGRGIGVALLKEFLRWADANGVEATVAKALPPFRPLGVLMGGHPASVYEDHGFEVAARWCDRDLRDRLPNVLAGEFGDGVASALRDLRDQGLTLDALAEVAMVVRRRP
;
A
#
# COMPACT_ATOMS: atom_id res chain seq x y z
N MET A 1 2.69 -22.76 5.16
CA MET A 1 1.50 -22.09 5.74
C MET A 1 1.95 -20.70 6.10
N ILE A 2 1.25 -19.65 5.65
CA ILE A 2 1.73 -18.28 5.85
C ILE A 2 1.38 -17.82 7.26
N HIS A 3 2.37 -17.33 8.00
CA HIS A 3 2.19 -16.69 9.29
C HIS A 3 2.42 -15.18 9.19
N TYR A 4 1.71 -14.42 10.03
CA TYR A 4 1.73 -12.96 9.99
C TYR A 4 2.03 -12.40 11.37
N ARG A 5 2.83 -11.34 11.44
CA ARG A 5 3.13 -10.65 12.70
C ARG A 5 3.67 -9.24 12.46
N PRO A 6 3.62 -8.36 13.47
CA PRO A 6 4.30 -7.08 13.41
C PRO A 6 5.83 -7.25 13.21
N MET A 7 6.42 -6.30 12.50
CA MET A 7 7.87 -6.13 12.39
C MET A 7 8.43 -5.63 13.72
N THR A 8 9.57 -6.20 14.11
CA THR A 8 10.29 -5.93 15.36
C THR A 8 11.75 -5.57 15.08
N MET A 9 12.48 -5.16 16.12
CA MET A 9 13.90 -4.81 15.99
C MET A 9 14.78 -5.96 15.49
N SER A 10 14.43 -7.22 15.79
CA SER A 10 15.19 -8.39 15.34
C SER A 10 15.02 -8.68 13.84
N ASP A 11 14.07 -8.04 13.17
CA ASP A 11 13.87 -8.19 11.73
C ASP A 11 14.78 -7.27 10.92
N LEU A 12 15.32 -6.22 11.54
CA LEU A 12 16.25 -5.31 10.87
C LEU A 12 17.51 -6.06 10.43
N GLY A 13 17.80 -5.99 9.12
CA GLY A 13 18.88 -6.74 8.49
C GLY A 13 18.48 -8.13 7.97
N ASN A 14 17.28 -8.62 8.31
CA ASN A 14 16.77 -9.94 7.90
C ASN A 14 15.60 -9.86 6.91
N VAL A 15 14.95 -8.70 6.79
CA VAL A 15 13.86 -8.46 5.83
C VAL A 15 14.13 -7.20 5.00
N PRO A 16 13.62 -7.12 3.76
CA PRO A 16 13.81 -5.95 2.91
C PRO A 16 13.13 -4.70 3.49
N ILE A 17 13.88 -3.59 3.56
CA ILE A 17 13.41 -2.30 4.07
C ILE A 17 13.65 -1.13 3.10
N ASP A 18 14.04 -1.42 1.86
CA ASP A 18 14.42 -0.43 0.85
C ASP A 18 13.32 0.60 0.57
N CYS A 19 12.04 0.20 0.63
CA CYS A 19 10.90 1.13 0.50
C CYS A 19 10.46 1.76 1.83
N GLN A 20 11.04 1.38 2.98
CA GLN A 20 10.69 1.94 4.29
C GLN A 20 11.52 3.16 4.70
N GLY A 21 12.65 3.39 4.01
CA GLY A 21 13.66 4.40 4.33
C GLY A 21 14.92 3.79 4.96
N SER A 22 15.75 4.61 5.59
CA SER A 22 16.96 4.13 6.27
C SER A 22 16.62 3.25 7.49
N GLU A 23 17.52 2.34 7.86
CA GLU A 23 17.35 1.50 9.05
C GLU A 23 17.08 2.34 10.32
N ALA A 24 17.77 3.47 10.47
CA ALA A 24 17.54 4.40 11.58
C ALA A 24 16.10 4.94 11.61
N THR A 25 15.51 5.22 10.44
CA THR A 25 14.11 5.66 10.30
C THR A 25 13.15 4.54 10.68
N VAL A 26 13.42 3.31 10.23
CA VAL A 26 12.60 2.13 10.57
C VAL A 26 12.67 1.84 12.07
N ARG A 27 13.87 1.87 12.65
CA ARG A 27 14.10 1.71 14.08
C ARG A 27 13.34 2.75 14.89
N SER A 28 13.43 4.03 14.53
CA SER A 28 12.68 5.10 15.19
C SER A 28 11.17 4.87 15.12
N ARG A 29 10.66 4.38 13.98
CA ARG A 29 9.24 4.05 13.81
C ARG A 29 8.80 2.88 14.68
N ILE A 30 9.61 1.83 14.79
CA ILE A 30 9.32 0.69 15.67
C ILE A 30 9.31 1.13 17.15
N VAL A 31 10.21 2.01 17.57
CA VAL A 31 10.18 2.58 18.94
C VAL A 31 8.91 3.38 19.19
N ASP A 32 8.54 4.22 18.23
CA ASP A 32 7.41 5.14 18.36
C ASP A 32 6.04 4.44 18.28
N LEU A 33 5.88 3.54 17.30
CA LEU A 33 4.59 2.94 16.98
C LEU A 33 4.46 1.49 17.46
N GLY A 34 5.55 0.86 17.92
CA GLY A 34 5.62 -0.56 18.25
C GLY A 34 5.93 -1.47 17.05
N ALA A 35 5.73 -1.00 15.82
CA ALA A 35 6.09 -1.69 14.58
C ALA A 35 6.13 -0.72 13.39
N SER A 36 6.79 -1.10 12.30
CA SER A 36 6.83 -0.33 11.04
C SER A 36 6.12 -0.99 9.86
N ALA A 37 5.79 -2.28 10.01
CA ALA A 37 5.09 -3.09 9.04
C ALA A 37 4.42 -4.29 9.73
N ILE A 38 3.45 -4.91 9.06
CA ILE A 38 3.10 -6.31 9.29
C ILE A 38 3.86 -7.14 8.26
N LEU A 39 4.50 -8.21 8.72
CA LEU A 39 5.27 -9.14 7.90
C LEU A 39 4.49 -10.43 7.68
N ALA A 40 4.69 -11.05 6.52
CA ALA A 40 4.20 -12.37 6.15
C ALA A 40 5.39 -13.30 5.89
N PHE A 41 5.28 -14.54 6.37
CA PHE A 41 6.34 -15.54 6.27
C PHE A 41 5.80 -16.91 5.88
N ASP A 42 6.47 -17.61 4.97
CA ASP A 42 6.24 -19.04 4.69
C ASP A 42 7.36 -19.88 5.31
N GLY A 43 7.08 -20.57 6.41
CA GLY A 43 8.16 -21.11 7.26
C GLY A 43 8.99 -19.96 7.82
N GLU A 44 10.32 -19.99 7.64
CA GLU A 44 11.23 -18.92 8.07
C GLU A 44 11.43 -17.83 7.01
N GLN A 45 10.99 -18.07 5.76
CA GLN A 45 11.19 -17.14 4.65
C GLN A 45 10.20 -15.97 4.73
N HIS A 46 10.71 -14.73 4.71
CA HIS A 46 9.88 -13.54 4.48
C HIS A 46 9.31 -13.56 3.06
N VAL A 47 7.99 -13.35 2.94
CA VAL A 47 7.28 -13.40 1.65
C VAL A 47 6.43 -12.16 1.38
N GLY A 48 6.45 -11.17 2.26
CA GLY A 48 5.87 -9.87 2.00
C GLY A 48 5.52 -9.09 3.26
N GLN A 49 5.12 -7.85 3.04
CA GLN A 49 4.87 -6.91 4.13
C GLN A 49 3.81 -5.87 3.75
N LEU A 50 3.10 -5.36 4.74
CA LEU A 50 2.26 -4.16 4.68
C LEU A 50 2.89 -3.09 5.56
N GLN A 51 3.38 -2.02 4.94
CA GLN A 51 4.01 -0.91 5.66
C GLN A 51 2.97 0.07 6.18
N PHE A 52 3.29 0.76 7.28
CA PHE A 52 2.46 1.85 7.79
C PHE A 52 3.30 2.90 8.52
N ARG A 53 2.78 4.12 8.61
CA ARG A 53 3.43 5.27 9.26
C ARG A 53 2.36 6.11 9.99
N ARG A 54 2.78 7.07 10.82
CA ARG A 54 1.85 8.11 11.29
C ARG A 54 1.27 8.83 10.07
N TYR A 55 -0.03 9.12 10.12
CA TYR A 55 -0.64 9.99 9.14
C TYR A 55 -0.12 11.42 9.31
N ASP A 56 0.28 12.03 8.19
CA ASP A 56 0.67 13.43 8.10
C ASP A 56 -0.07 14.06 6.93
N GLN A 57 -0.99 14.98 7.24
CA GLN A 57 -1.81 15.68 6.26
C GLN A 57 -0.96 16.56 5.31
N ALA A 58 0.18 17.05 5.79
CA ALA A 58 1.08 17.91 5.04
C ALA A 58 2.05 17.11 4.15
N LEU A 59 2.09 15.78 4.28
CA LEU A 59 3.03 14.96 3.52
C LEU A 59 2.80 15.10 2.02
N ARG A 60 3.87 15.44 1.29
CA ARG A 60 3.91 15.51 -0.17
C ARG A 60 5.07 14.67 -0.67
N SER A 61 4.80 13.85 -1.68
CA SER A 61 5.77 12.97 -2.28
C SER A 61 6.74 13.74 -3.16
N PRO A 62 8.05 13.76 -2.85
CA PRO A 62 9.01 14.58 -3.59
C PRO A 62 9.26 14.08 -5.03
N ASP A 63 9.08 12.77 -5.28
CA ASP A 63 9.23 12.14 -6.61
C ASP A 63 7.93 11.42 -7.04
N GLY A 64 6.79 12.00 -6.65
CA GLY A 64 5.45 11.54 -7.05
C GLY A 64 5.24 10.05 -6.78
N ILE A 65 4.72 9.32 -7.76
CA ILE A 65 4.42 7.88 -7.65
C ILE A 65 5.65 6.97 -7.45
N MET A 66 6.87 7.46 -7.73
CA MET A 66 8.09 6.66 -7.60
C MET A 66 8.70 6.74 -6.20
N ASP A 67 8.33 7.74 -5.41
CA ASP A 67 8.80 7.88 -4.05
C ASP A 67 7.99 6.99 -3.09
N PRO A 68 8.62 6.35 -2.10
CA PRO A 68 7.90 5.54 -1.12
C PRO A 68 6.86 6.31 -0.29
N SER A 69 6.96 7.64 -0.21
CA SER A 69 5.99 8.50 0.48
C SER A 69 4.69 8.74 -0.29
N TYR A 70 4.62 8.37 -1.58
CA TYR A 70 3.43 8.47 -2.42
C TYR A 70 2.14 8.01 -1.75
N TRP A 71 2.20 6.91 -1.00
CA TRP A 71 1.02 6.32 -0.34
C TRP A 71 0.43 7.17 0.78
N GLY A 72 1.18 8.13 1.32
CA GLY A 72 0.67 9.13 2.26
C GLY A 72 0.39 10.49 1.65
N ASP A 73 0.69 10.69 0.36
CA ASP A 73 0.36 11.92 -0.32
C ASP A 73 -1.07 11.89 -0.83
N PHE A 74 -1.99 12.47 -0.07
CA PHE A 74 -3.40 12.63 -0.47
C PHE A 74 -3.66 13.90 -1.29
N GLY A 75 -2.59 14.61 -1.69
CA GLY A 75 -2.65 15.83 -2.48
C GLY A 75 -3.50 16.93 -1.84
N GLN A 76 -4.23 17.65 -2.68
CA GLN A 76 -5.20 18.67 -2.25
C GLN A 76 -6.64 18.13 -2.13
N ALA A 77 -6.84 16.80 -2.13
CA ALA A 77 -8.16 16.24 -1.91
C ALA A 77 -8.75 16.76 -0.58
N SER A 78 -10.06 16.94 -0.52
CA SER A 78 -10.75 17.32 0.71
C SER A 78 -10.56 16.20 1.74
N GLN A 79 -9.59 16.39 2.63
CA GLN A 79 -9.26 15.40 3.65
C GLN A 79 -10.13 15.64 4.89
N PRO A 80 -10.79 14.60 5.44
CA PRO A 80 -11.51 14.74 6.68
C PRO A 80 -10.53 15.09 7.81
N TYR A 81 -11.03 15.73 8.86
CA TYR A 81 -10.27 15.82 10.10
C TYR A 81 -10.08 14.41 10.67
N LEU A 82 -8.82 14.09 11.02
CA LEU A 82 -8.42 12.82 11.59
C LEU A 82 -7.68 13.05 12.91
N PRO A 83 -7.86 12.17 13.91
CA PRO A 83 -7.19 12.31 15.20
C PRO A 83 -5.67 12.18 15.08
N GLY A 84 -4.93 12.72 16.06
CA GLY A 84 -3.47 12.66 16.09
C GLY A 84 -2.91 11.24 16.15
N GLY A 85 -3.66 10.29 16.73
CA GLY A 85 -3.34 8.86 16.78
C GLY A 85 -3.66 8.08 15.50
N THR A 86 -3.72 8.73 14.33
CA THR A 86 -4.05 8.09 13.06
C THR A 86 -2.81 7.46 12.41
N LEU A 87 -2.95 6.22 11.93
CA LEU A 87 -1.96 5.56 11.08
C LEU A 87 -2.38 5.58 9.60
N ASN A 88 -1.43 5.76 8.71
CA ASN A 88 -1.61 5.60 7.28
C ASN A 88 -0.96 4.30 6.78
N LEU A 89 -1.69 3.55 5.98
CA LEU A 89 -1.19 2.38 5.26
C LEU A 89 -0.40 2.80 4.04
N PHE A 90 0.76 2.17 3.87
CA PHE A 90 1.66 2.36 2.75
C PHE A 90 1.61 1.13 1.84
N CYS A 91 2.64 0.94 1.01
CA CYS A 91 2.72 -0.15 0.04
C CYS A 91 2.67 -1.56 0.68
N TYR A 92 2.07 -2.46 -0.09
CA TYR A 92 2.13 -3.89 0.07
C TYR A 92 3.25 -4.46 -0.81
N HIS A 93 4.08 -5.34 -0.24
CA HIS A 93 5.19 -5.99 -0.96
C HIS A 93 5.04 -7.51 -1.00
N VAL A 94 3.88 -8.00 -1.43
CA VAL A 94 3.63 -9.45 -1.55
C VAL A 94 4.57 -10.07 -2.58
N GLY A 95 5.27 -11.14 -2.20
CA GLY A 95 6.26 -11.81 -3.03
C GLY A 95 7.65 -11.17 -3.02
N GLN A 96 7.89 -10.11 -2.24
CA GLN A 96 9.24 -9.54 -2.09
C GLN A 96 10.06 -10.41 -1.12
N LEU A 97 10.93 -11.26 -1.68
CA LEU A 97 11.79 -12.14 -0.87
C LEU A 97 13.07 -11.42 -0.41
N GLU A 98 13.58 -10.52 -1.24
CA GLU A 98 14.85 -9.81 -1.05
C GLU A 98 14.67 -8.31 -1.37
N ALA A 99 15.70 -7.51 -1.12
CA ALA A 99 15.71 -6.08 -1.46
C ALA A 99 15.48 -5.84 -2.97
N GLY A 100 14.79 -4.74 -3.29
CA GLY A 100 14.49 -4.33 -4.67
C GLY A 100 13.06 -4.67 -5.13
N ASN A 101 12.84 -4.51 -6.44
CA ASN A 101 11.48 -4.51 -7.02
C ASN A 101 10.99 -5.89 -7.48
N ALA A 102 11.82 -6.93 -7.42
CA ALA A 102 11.42 -8.27 -7.83
C ALA A 102 10.29 -8.80 -6.91
N ARG A 103 9.29 -9.44 -7.52
CA ARG A 103 8.19 -10.12 -6.81
C ARG A 103 8.07 -11.54 -7.33
N ASP A 104 8.05 -12.50 -6.42
CA ASP A 104 7.84 -13.90 -6.75
C ASP A 104 6.35 -14.15 -7.07
N PRO A 105 6.02 -14.50 -8.33
CA PRO A 105 4.64 -14.73 -8.76
C PRO A 105 3.98 -15.92 -8.06
N HIS A 106 4.74 -16.83 -7.43
CA HIS A 106 4.20 -17.93 -6.62
C HIS A 106 3.29 -17.44 -5.48
N TYR A 107 3.52 -16.24 -4.95
CA TYR A 107 2.74 -15.66 -3.86
C TYR A 107 1.55 -14.81 -4.33
N HIS A 108 1.43 -14.56 -5.63
CA HIS A 108 0.37 -13.72 -6.18
C HIS A 108 -0.99 -14.43 -6.17
N GLY A 109 -2.06 -13.68 -5.86
CA GLY A 109 -3.43 -14.20 -5.89
C GLY A 109 -3.81 -15.15 -4.75
N ARG A 110 -2.94 -15.33 -3.75
CA ARG A 110 -3.17 -16.22 -2.60
C ARG A 110 -3.83 -15.55 -1.39
N GLY A 111 -4.32 -14.31 -1.54
CA GLY A 111 -4.95 -13.55 -0.46
C GLY A 111 -4.00 -12.97 0.59
N ILE A 112 -2.68 -13.02 0.38
CA ILE A 112 -1.67 -12.54 1.36
C ILE A 112 -1.83 -11.05 1.67
N GLY A 113 -2.08 -10.20 0.67
CA GLY A 113 -2.31 -8.76 0.88
C GLY A 113 -3.51 -8.48 1.80
N VAL A 114 -4.62 -9.17 1.58
CA VAL A 114 -5.82 -9.06 2.43
C VAL A 114 -5.54 -9.59 3.84
N ALA A 115 -4.78 -10.68 3.97
CA ALA A 115 -4.40 -11.21 5.28
C ALA A 115 -3.46 -10.26 6.05
N LEU A 116 -2.52 -9.59 5.36
CA LEU A 116 -1.69 -8.52 5.93
C LEU A 116 -2.54 -7.36 6.46
N LEU A 117 -3.56 -6.93 5.70
CA LEU A 117 -4.49 -5.89 6.14
C LEU A 117 -5.26 -6.33 7.40
N LYS A 118 -5.79 -7.55 7.43
CA LYS A 118 -6.51 -8.10 8.60
C LYS A 118 -5.64 -8.13 9.85
N GLU A 119 -4.39 -8.59 9.70
CA GLU A 119 -3.45 -8.65 10.80
C GLU A 119 -3.04 -7.25 11.27
N PHE A 120 -2.87 -6.30 10.34
CA PHE A 120 -2.66 -4.89 10.69
C PHE A 120 -3.81 -4.35 11.52
N LEU A 121 -5.06 -4.56 11.10
CA LEU A 121 -6.23 -4.03 11.80
C LEU A 121 -6.35 -4.63 13.21
N ARG A 122 -6.09 -5.93 13.36
CA ARG A 122 -6.04 -6.61 14.66
C ARG A 122 -4.96 -5.99 15.56
N TRP A 123 -3.78 -5.75 15.01
CA TRP A 123 -2.68 -5.10 15.74
C TRP A 123 -3.03 -3.65 16.10
N ALA A 124 -3.59 -2.88 15.18
CA ALA A 124 -3.97 -1.49 15.38
C ALA A 124 -5.03 -1.35 16.48
N ASP A 125 -6.06 -2.21 16.46
CA ASP A 125 -7.12 -2.25 17.48
C ASP A 125 -6.54 -2.62 18.86
N ALA A 126 -5.62 -3.59 18.93
CA ALA A 126 -4.96 -4.00 20.17
C ALA A 126 -4.03 -2.92 20.76
N ASN A 127 -3.49 -2.03 19.91
CA ASN A 127 -2.61 -0.93 20.32
C ASN A 127 -3.36 0.42 20.44
N GLY A 128 -4.69 0.40 20.31
CA GLY A 128 -5.52 1.58 20.53
C GLY A 128 -5.37 2.67 19.47
N VAL A 129 -5.00 2.31 18.24
CA VAL A 129 -4.96 3.24 17.10
C VAL A 129 -6.36 3.81 16.87
N GLU A 130 -6.47 5.14 16.87
CA GLU A 130 -7.77 5.83 16.83
C GLU A 130 -8.43 5.78 15.45
N ALA A 131 -7.62 5.88 14.40
CA ALA A 131 -8.07 5.75 13.03
C ALA A 131 -6.96 5.20 12.12
N THR A 132 -7.37 4.58 11.02
CA THR A 132 -6.50 4.16 9.93
C THR A 132 -6.97 4.80 8.64
N VAL A 133 -6.03 5.25 7.83
CA VAL A 133 -6.26 5.76 6.48
C VAL A 133 -5.42 4.97 5.48
N ALA A 134 -5.88 4.89 4.23
CA ALA A 134 -5.10 4.38 3.11
C ALA A 134 -5.44 5.12 1.81
N LYS A 135 -4.49 5.17 0.88
CA LYS A 135 -4.76 5.48 -0.52
C LYS A 135 -5.13 4.18 -1.26
N ALA A 136 -6.36 4.09 -1.74
CA ALA A 136 -6.86 2.97 -2.49
C ALA A 136 -6.73 3.21 -4.01
N LEU A 137 -6.37 2.16 -4.74
CA LEU A 137 -6.21 2.18 -6.18
C LEU A 137 -7.54 1.95 -6.91
N PRO A 138 -7.60 2.26 -8.22
CA PRO A 138 -8.65 1.73 -9.09
C PRO A 138 -8.72 0.18 -9.04
N PRO A 139 -9.89 -0.44 -9.30
CA PRO A 139 -10.12 -1.88 -9.16
C PRO A 139 -9.53 -2.73 -10.30
N PHE A 140 -8.26 -2.50 -10.64
CA PHE A 140 -7.54 -3.24 -11.67
C PHE A 140 -6.35 -3.99 -11.05
N ARG A 141 -6.43 -5.33 -11.06
CA ARG A 141 -5.40 -6.20 -10.47
C ARG A 141 -3.97 -5.91 -10.97
N PRO A 142 -3.71 -5.66 -12.27
CA PRO A 142 -2.35 -5.36 -12.73
C PRO A 142 -1.75 -4.15 -12.02
N LEU A 143 -2.55 -3.12 -11.77
CA LEU A 143 -2.11 -1.92 -11.06
C LEU A 143 -1.82 -2.21 -9.58
N GLY A 144 -2.68 -3.00 -8.93
CA GLY A 144 -2.44 -3.44 -7.54
C GLY A 144 -1.17 -4.28 -7.37
N VAL A 145 -0.86 -5.16 -8.34
CA VAL A 145 0.39 -5.94 -8.36
C VAL A 145 1.60 -5.04 -8.59
N LEU A 146 1.48 -4.09 -9.52
CA LEU A 146 2.56 -3.17 -9.87
C LEU A 146 2.91 -2.24 -8.71
N MET A 147 1.91 -1.56 -8.16
CA MET A 147 2.11 -0.50 -7.18
C MET A 147 2.18 -1.02 -5.74
N GLY A 148 1.57 -2.17 -5.46
CA GLY A 148 1.46 -2.69 -4.11
C GLY A 148 0.35 -2.01 -3.31
N GLY A 149 -0.88 -2.09 -3.80
CA GLY A 149 -2.06 -1.51 -3.16
C GLY A 149 -3.34 -2.29 -3.45
N HIS A 150 -4.41 -1.90 -2.77
CA HIS A 150 -5.74 -2.51 -2.92
C HIS A 150 -6.77 -1.50 -3.43
N PRO A 151 -7.86 -1.97 -4.08
CA PRO A 151 -8.97 -1.09 -4.41
C PRO A 151 -9.84 -0.79 -3.20
N ALA A 152 -10.63 0.29 -3.29
CA ALA A 152 -11.49 0.76 -2.21
C ALA A 152 -12.39 -0.35 -1.65
N SER A 153 -12.95 -1.20 -2.52
CA SER A 153 -13.82 -2.31 -2.13
C SER A 153 -13.17 -3.29 -1.15
N VAL A 154 -11.87 -3.56 -1.28
CA VAL A 154 -11.16 -4.41 -0.33
C VAL A 154 -11.09 -3.77 1.05
N TYR A 155 -10.91 -2.45 1.13
CA TYR A 155 -10.91 -1.75 2.40
C TYR A 155 -12.32 -1.62 2.98
N GLU A 156 -13.34 -1.38 2.15
CA GLU A 156 -14.75 -1.31 2.55
C GLU A 156 -15.21 -2.61 3.22
N ASP A 157 -14.80 -3.77 2.69
CA ASP A 157 -15.02 -5.10 3.30
C ASP A 157 -14.42 -5.23 4.72
N HIS A 158 -13.55 -4.31 5.13
CA HIS A 158 -12.85 -4.30 6.41
C HIS A 158 -13.21 -3.07 7.26
N GLY A 159 -14.35 -2.43 6.96
CA GLY A 159 -14.91 -1.33 7.76
C GLY A 159 -14.29 0.04 7.49
N PHE A 160 -13.62 0.21 6.35
CA PHE A 160 -13.26 1.55 5.86
C PHE A 160 -14.42 2.17 5.10
N GLU A 161 -14.46 3.49 5.08
CA GLU A 161 -15.34 4.29 4.24
C GLU A 161 -14.52 5.13 3.27
N VAL A 162 -15.03 5.36 2.07
CA VAL A 162 -14.43 6.28 1.11
C VAL A 162 -14.67 7.72 1.59
N ALA A 163 -13.59 8.41 1.96
CA ALA A 163 -13.64 9.80 2.39
C ALA A 163 -13.53 10.79 1.22
N ALA A 164 -12.74 10.44 0.20
CA ALA A 164 -12.55 11.27 -0.99
C ALA A 164 -12.12 10.43 -2.19
N ARG A 165 -12.40 10.93 -3.41
CA ARG A 165 -11.92 10.39 -4.68
C ARG A 165 -11.31 11.51 -5.52
N TRP A 166 -10.24 11.22 -6.24
CA TRP A 166 -9.65 12.17 -7.19
C TRP A 166 -8.92 11.42 -8.31
N CYS A 167 -8.74 12.10 -9.44
CA CYS A 167 -7.84 11.65 -10.49
C CYS A 167 -6.40 11.98 -10.06
N ASP A 168 -5.60 10.96 -9.80
CA ASP A 168 -4.20 11.10 -9.40
C ASP A 168 -3.34 11.43 -10.62
N ARG A 169 -2.75 12.64 -10.64
CA ARG A 169 -2.03 13.14 -11.82
C ARG A 169 -0.76 12.33 -12.12
N ASP A 170 -0.01 11.95 -11.09
CA ASP A 170 1.23 11.19 -11.27
C ASP A 170 0.95 9.81 -11.85
N LEU A 171 -0.07 9.12 -11.33
CA LEU A 171 -0.54 7.86 -11.91
C LEU A 171 -1.03 8.07 -13.34
N ARG A 172 -1.86 9.10 -13.56
CA ARG A 172 -2.42 9.42 -14.87
C ARG A 172 -1.36 9.68 -15.94
N ASP A 173 -0.28 10.35 -15.59
CA ASP A 173 0.82 10.71 -16.49
C ASP A 173 1.76 9.52 -16.76
N ARG A 174 1.78 8.55 -15.85
CA ARG A 174 2.52 7.29 -16.01
C ARG A 174 1.81 6.24 -16.85
N LEU A 175 0.47 6.20 -16.84
CA LEU A 175 -0.31 5.20 -17.56
C LEU A 175 0.07 5.02 -19.05
N PRO A 176 0.40 6.08 -19.84
CA PRO A 176 0.91 5.91 -21.20
C PRO A 176 2.16 5.04 -21.30
N ASN A 177 3.12 5.18 -20.38
CA ASN A 177 4.35 4.36 -20.36
C ASN A 177 4.05 2.93 -19.93
N VAL A 178 3.14 2.74 -18.97
CA VAL A 178 2.67 1.41 -18.56
C VAL A 178 2.01 0.69 -19.75
N LEU A 179 1.15 1.40 -20.50
CA LEU A 179 0.50 0.89 -21.72
C LEU A 179 1.50 0.61 -22.86
N ALA A 180 2.65 1.28 -22.86
CA ALA A 180 3.75 1.03 -23.78
C ALA A 180 4.66 -0.15 -23.37
N GLY A 181 4.43 -0.76 -22.19
CA GLY A 181 5.16 -1.95 -21.75
C GLY A 181 6.26 -1.70 -20.73
N GLU A 182 6.33 -0.52 -20.09
CA GLU A 182 7.34 -0.20 -19.06
C GLU A 182 7.43 -1.29 -17.95
N PHE A 183 6.31 -1.94 -17.64
CA PHE A 183 6.21 -2.98 -16.62
C PHE A 183 5.84 -4.36 -17.19
N GLY A 184 6.16 -4.59 -18.46
CA GLY A 184 5.98 -5.85 -19.17
C GLY A 184 4.66 -5.97 -19.92
N ASP A 185 4.65 -6.83 -20.94
CA ASP A 185 3.56 -6.95 -21.90
C ASP A 185 2.24 -7.42 -21.30
N GLY A 186 2.29 -8.24 -20.24
CA GLY A 186 1.08 -8.72 -19.57
C GLY A 186 0.29 -7.60 -18.89
N VAL A 187 0.98 -6.69 -18.20
CA VAL A 187 0.36 -5.51 -17.56
C VAL A 187 -0.16 -4.55 -18.62
N ALA A 188 0.65 -4.30 -19.66
CA ALA A 188 0.27 -3.43 -20.77
C ALA A 188 -0.97 -3.95 -21.51
N SER A 189 -1.03 -5.26 -21.80
CA SER A 189 -2.18 -5.89 -22.45
C SER A 189 -3.44 -5.74 -21.62
N ALA A 190 -3.38 -6.06 -20.32
CA ALA A 190 -4.55 -5.97 -19.46
C ALA A 190 -5.10 -4.54 -19.33
N LEU A 191 -4.22 -3.52 -19.34
CA LEU A 191 -4.66 -2.12 -19.35
C LEU A 191 -5.21 -1.67 -20.72
N ARG A 192 -4.66 -2.19 -21.83
CA ARG A 192 -5.23 -1.96 -23.17
C ARG A 192 -6.63 -2.56 -23.30
N ASP A 193 -6.85 -3.76 -22.78
CA ASP A 193 -8.18 -4.39 -22.78
C ASP A 193 -9.23 -3.53 -22.06
N LEU A 194 -8.84 -2.86 -20.97
CA LEU A 194 -9.70 -1.92 -20.25
C LEU A 194 -9.97 -0.64 -21.04
N ARG A 195 -8.96 -0.12 -21.77
CA ARG A 195 -9.12 1.02 -22.68
C ARG A 195 -10.09 0.69 -23.81
N ASP A 196 -10.00 -0.51 -24.37
CA ASP A 196 -10.88 -1.00 -25.45
C ASP A 196 -12.31 -1.22 -24.97
N GLN A 197 -12.50 -1.48 -23.66
CA GLN A 197 -13.81 -1.46 -22.98
C GLN A 197 -14.34 -0.05 -22.69
N GLY A 198 -13.63 1.00 -23.10
CA GLY A 198 -14.06 2.39 -23.00
C GLY A 198 -13.60 3.14 -21.75
N LEU A 199 -12.76 2.55 -20.90
CA LEU A 199 -12.23 3.28 -19.74
C LEU A 199 -11.28 4.40 -20.19
N THR A 200 -11.47 5.59 -19.62
CA THR A 200 -10.54 6.70 -19.83
C THR A 200 -9.28 6.50 -18.99
N LEU A 201 -8.17 7.14 -19.37
CA LEU A 201 -6.98 7.16 -18.53
C LEU A 201 -7.26 7.82 -17.16
N ASP A 202 -8.20 8.77 -17.10
CA ASP A 202 -8.62 9.41 -15.85
C ASP A 202 -9.34 8.41 -14.94
N ALA A 203 -10.20 7.55 -15.50
CA ALA A 203 -10.83 6.47 -14.74
C ALA A 203 -9.82 5.42 -14.26
N LEU A 204 -8.80 5.12 -15.07
CA LEU A 204 -7.68 4.26 -14.69
C LEU A 204 -6.74 4.90 -13.66
N ALA A 205 -6.88 6.20 -13.41
CA ALA A 205 -6.09 6.96 -12.43
C ALA A 205 -6.94 7.49 -11.26
N GLU A 206 -8.21 7.08 -11.15
CA GLU A 206 -9.05 7.45 -10.02
C GLU A 206 -8.64 6.66 -8.78
N VAL A 207 -8.05 7.36 -7.81
CA VAL A 207 -7.72 6.83 -6.49
C VAL A 207 -8.71 7.33 -5.44
N ALA A 208 -8.72 6.68 -4.29
CA ALA A 208 -9.56 7.08 -3.17
C ALA A 208 -8.76 7.18 -1.88
N MET A 209 -9.15 8.09 -1.00
CA MET A 209 -8.76 8.08 0.40
C MET A 209 -9.83 7.28 1.13
N VAL A 210 -9.42 6.20 1.78
CA VAL A 210 -10.31 5.39 2.62
C VAL A 210 -9.93 5.55 4.07
N VAL A 211 -10.93 5.61 4.95
CA VAL A 211 -10.74 5.86 6.39
C VAL A 211 -11.53 4.84 7.19
N ARG A 212 -10.89 4.18 8.16
CA ARG A 212 -11.53 3.40 9.21
C ARG A 212 -11.29 4.10 10.54
N ARG A 213 -12.35 4.45 11.25
CA ARG A 213 -12.26 4.91 12.64
C ARG A 213 -12.45 3.70 13.55
N ARG A 214 -11.74 3.69 14.68
CA ARG A 214 -11.97 2.66 15.69
C ARG A 214 -13.45 2.77 16.15
N PRO A 215 -14.20 1.66 16.16
CA PRO A 215 -15.59 1.65 16.64
C PRO A 215 -15.68 1.91 18.14
#